data_AF-A0A254T7K5-F1
#
_entry.id   AF-A0A254T7K5-F1
#
_cell.length_a   1.000
_cell.length_b   1.000
_cell.length_c   1.000
_cell.angle_alpha   90.00
_cell.angle_beta   90.00
_cell.angle_gamma   90.00
#
_symmetry.space_group_name_H-M   'P 1'
#
loop_
_entity.id
_entity.type
_entity.pdbx_description
1 polymer ?
#
loop_
_entity_poly.entity_id
_entity_poly.type
_entity_poly.pdbx_seq_one_letter_code
_entity_poly.pdbx_strand_id
1 'polypeptide(L)'
;MRNGDEFGRDTSPPLVGYECDGAPLDAFDNGIATLSKEAARCGTPPGFQLLAAAPLGSGWQERPPREMHKAGEGIHAATMGIHTRHGTVFTAGTTDWAQTLGQDARVDRITRNVVAQLSSHSTRPANR
;
A
#
# COMPACT_ATOMS: atom_id res chain seq x y z
N MET A 1 1.37 -10.75 -11.36
CA MET A 1 0.17 -10.85 -10.50
C MET A 1 -1.04 -10.39 -11.31
N ARG A 2 -2.20 -10.92 -10.98
CA ARG A 2 -3.52 -10.52 -11.49
C ARG A 2 -4.30 -9.84 -10.37
N ASN A 3 -5.34 -9.11 -10.72
CA ASN A 3 -6.23 -8.51 -9.72
C ASN A 3 -6.87 -9.62 -8.88
N GLY A 4 -6.85 -9.45 -7.55
CA GLY A 4 -7.34 -10.44 -6.59
C GLY A 4 -6.29 -11.45 -6.12
N ASP A 5 -5.07 -11.43 -6.66
CA ASP A 5 -3.98 -12.26 -6.11
C ASP A 5 -3.62 -11.79 -4.68
N GLU A 6 -3.52 -12.75 -3.74
CA GLU A 6 -3.02 -12.51 -2.38
C GLU A 6 -1.51 -12.80 -2.26
N PHE A 7 -0.82 -12.14 -1.33
CA PHE A 7 0.60 -12.36 -1.02
C PHE A 7 0.95 -11.90 0.41
N GLY A 8 2.14 -12.30 0.91
CA GLY A 8 2.64 -11.83 2.21
C GLY A 8 2.05 -12.48 3.46
N ARG A 9 1.08 -13.41 3.32
CA ARG A 9 0.50 -14.16 4.46
C ARG A 9 1.49 -15.14 5.09
N ASP A 10 2.33 -15.77 4.26
CA ASP A 10 3.17 -16.91 4.65
C ASP A 10 4.59 -16.49 5.08
N THR A 11 4.80 -15.21 5.38
CA THR A 11 6.10 -14.67 5.84
C THR A 11 6.17 -14.62 7.36
N SER A 12 7.38 -14.56 7.91
CA SER A 12 7.62 -14.39 9.35
C SER A 12 8.59 -13.22 9.59
N PRO A 13 8.12 -12.06 10.10
CA PRO A 13 6.74 -11.75 10.47
C PRO A 13 5.78 -11.70 9.25
N PRO A 14 4.44 -11.73 9.46
CA PRO A 14 3.49 -11.44 8.38
C PRO A 14 3.81 -10.11 7.72
N LEU A 15 3.56 -10.00 6.40
CA LEU A 15 3.90 -8.79 5.64
C LEU A 15 3.26 -7.52 6.21
N VAL A 16 2.09 -7.64 6.83
CA VAL A 16 1.43 -6.59 7.62
C VAL A 16 1.25 -7.13 9.03
N GLY A 17 2.16 -6.81 9.94
CA GLY A 17 2.18 -7.41 11.29
C GLY A 17 2.32 -6.43 12.45
N TYR A 18 3.22 -5.45 12.34
CA TYR A 18 3.54 -4.53 13.44
C TYR A 18 2.83 -3.18 13.29
N GLU A 19 3.23 -2.40 12.28
CA GLU A 19 2.65 -1.08 11.99
C GLU A 19 2.33 -0.95 10.50
N CYS A 20 1.31 -0.15 10.20
CA CYS A 20 0.84 0.05 8.84
C CYS A 20 0.24 1.43 8.62
N ASP A 21 0.31 1.88 7.37
CA ASP A 21 -0.36 3.08 6.87
C ASP A 21 -1.41 2.68 5.84
N GLY A 22 -2.53 3.42 5.84
CA GLY A 22 -3.67 3.15 4.98
C GLY A 22 -4.23 4.41 4.34
N ALA A 23 -4.51 4.35 3.04
CA ALA A 23 -5.40 5.26 2.37
C ALA A 23 -6.86 4.84 2.61
N PRO A 24 -7.81 5.79 2.65
CA PRO A 24 -9.21 5.48 2.93
C PRO A 24 -9.84 4.59 1.85
N LEU A 25 -10.64 3.60 2.24
CA LEU A 25 -11.33 2.68 1.31
C LEU A 25 -12.85 2.80 1.47
N ASP A 26 -13.57 2.86 0.34
CA ASP A 26 -15.04 2.80 0.34
C ASP A 26 -15.54 1.34 0.40
N ALA A 27 -14.79 0.39 -0.14
CA ALA A 27 -15.17 -1.02 -0.21
C ALA A 27 -13.95 -1.95 -0.21
N PHE A 28 -14.16 -3.17 0.28
CA PHE A 28 -13.23 -4.29 0.14
C PHE A 28 -14.06 -5.57 -0.07
N ASP A 29 -14.24 -5.97 -1.32
CA ASP A 29 -15.12 -7.08 -1.69
C ASP A 29 -14.36 -8.08 -2.57
N ASN A 30 -14.45 -9.36 -2.24
CA ASN A 30 -13.82 -10.46 -3.00
C ASN A 30 -12.33 -10.23 -3.30
N GLY A 31 -11.58 -9.70 -2.31
CA GLY A 31 -10.14 -9.42 -2.45
C GLY A 31 -9.81 -8.16 -3.24
N ILE A 32 -10.81 -7.34 -3.62
CA ILE A 32 -10.63 -6.10 -4.36
C ILE A 32 -11.01 -4.91 -3.49
N ALA A 33 -10.05 -4.00 -3.31
CA ALA A 33 -10.24 -2.76 -2.59
C ALA A 33 -10.62 -1.61 -3.53
N THR A 34 -11.55 -0.76 -3.10
CA THR A 34 -11.91 0.49 -3.80
C THR A 34 -11.46 1.68 -2.96
N LEU A 35 -10.57 2.51 -3.52
CA LEU A 35 -10.12 3.75 -2.89
C LEU A 35 -11.32 4.67 -2.68
N SER A 36 -11.40 5.30 -1.50
CA SER A 36 -12.51 6.19 -1.19
C SER A 36 -12.53 7.42 -2.07
N LYS A 37 -13.73 7.84 -2.48
CA LYS A 37 -13.93 9.15 -3.12
C LYS A 37 -13.53 10.33 -2.22
N GLU A 38 -13.51 10.12 -0.90
CA GLU A 38 -13.13 11.14 0.08
C GLU A 38 -11.62 11.11 0.40
N ALA A 39 -10.84 10.22 -0.24
CA ALA A 39 -9.42 10.02 0.09
C ALA A 39 -8.59 11.32 0.02
N ALA A 40 -8.94 12.22 -0.90
CA ALA A 40 -8.31 13.53 -1.03
C ALA A 40 -8.48 14.43 0.22
N ARG A 41 -9.59 14.31 0.94
CA ARG A 41 -9.83 15.07 2.18
C ARG A 41 -8.93 14.64 3.33
N CYS A 42 -8.37 13.44 3.22
CA CYS A 42 -7.48 12.84 4.21
C CYS A 42 -6.01 12.88 3.75
N GLY A 43 -5.69 13.70 2.75
CA GLY A 43 -4.33 13.91 2.27
C GLY A 43 -3.83 12.89 1.25
N THR A 44 -4.65 11.88 0.86
CA THR A 44 -4.29 11.00 -0.25
C THR A 44 -4.36 11.80 -1.55
N PRO A 45 -3.27 11.95 -2.32
CA PRO A 45 -3.27 12.87 -3.44
C PRO A 45 -4.21 12.40 -4.57
N PRO A 46 -4.88 13.33 -5.28
CA PRO A 46 -5.61 13.00 -6.50
C PRO A 46 -4.73 12.25 -7.50
N GLY A 47 -5.25 11.15 -8.05
CA GLY A 47 -4.49 10.28 -8.95
C GLY A 47 -3.57 9.25 -8.25
N PHE A 48 -3.66 9.10 -6.92
CA PHE A 48 -3.10 7.93 -6.24
C PHE A 48 -3.73 6.65 -6.78
N GLN A 49 -2.89 5.71 -7.22
CA GLN A 49 -3.31 4.40 -7.68
C GLN A 49 -3.13 3.38 -6.56
N LEU A 50 -4.26 2.86 -6.05
CA LEU A 50 -4.27 1.75 -5.11
C LEU A 50 -3.90 0.46 -5.85
N LEU A 51 -2.87 -0.25 -5.38
CA LEU A 51 -2.35 -1.47 -5.99
C LEU A 51 -2.71 -2.73 -5.19
N ALA A 52 -2.72 -2.64 -3.86
CA ALA A 52 -3.19 -3.69 -2.96
C ALA A 52 -3.64 -3.10 -1.63
N ALA A 53 -4.44 -3.85 -0.88
CA ALA A 53 -4.79 -3.52 0.48
C ALA A 53 -4.89 -4.79 1.34
N ALA A 54 -4.57 -4.66 2.62
CA ALA A 54 -4.69 -5.75 3.60
C ALA A 54 -5.60 -5.28 4.74
N PRO A 55 -6.87 -5.73 4.79
CA PRO A 55 -7.78 -5.37 5.87
C PRO A 55 -7.27 -5.83 7.24
N LEU A 56 -7.31 -4.93 8.22
CA LEU A 56 -6.93 -5.18 9.60
C LEU A 56 -8.14 -5.73 10.36
N GLY A 57 -7.97 -6.94 10.90
CA GLY A 57 -8.99 -7.60 11.71
C GLY A 57 -9.15 -6.96 13.10
N SER A 58 -10.09 -7.50 13.88
CA SER A 58 -10.37 -7.05 15.26
C SER A 58 -9.20 -7.26 16.23
N GLY A 59 -8.23 -8.12 15.88
CA GLY A 59 -7.04 -8.38 16.68
C GLY A 59 -5.90 -7.36 16.48
N TRP A 60 -6.06 -6.39 15.58
CA TRP A 60 -5.07 -5.33 15.41
C TRP A 60 -5.05 -4.39 16.62
N GLN A 61 -3.86 -3.99 17.06
CA GLN A 61 -3.60 -3.32 18.33
C GLN A 61 -4.38 -2.00 18.44
N GLU A 62 -4.36 -1.20 17.37
CA GLU A 62 -4.98 0.12 17.34
C GLU A 62 -5.83 0.33 16.08
N ARG A 63 -7.11 0.63 16.27
CA ARG A 63 -8.03 1.01 15.19
C ARG A 63 -8.58 2.41 15.48
N PRO A 64 -7.75 3.47 15.40
CA PRO A 64 -8.13 4.82 15.78
C PRO A 64 -9.22 5.39 14.86
N PRO A 65 -9.87 6.50 15.24
CA PRO A 65 -10.76 7.21 14.33
C PRO A 65 -10.02 7.61 13.06
N ARG A 66 -10.69 7.54 11.92
CA ARG A 66 -10.12 7.97 10.66
C ARG A 66 -11.20 8.35 9.65
N GLU A 67 -10.86 9.30 8.79
CA GLU A 67 -11.74 9.93 7.82
C GLU A 67 -13.08 10.38 8.40
N MET A 68 -14.13 9.60 8.13
CA MET A 68 -15.54 9.84 8.47
C MET A 68 -16.06 8.79 9.48
N HIS A 69 -15.15 8.00 10.07
CA HIS A 69 -15.44 6.88 10.94
C HIS A 69 -14.83 7.06 12.33
N LYS A 70 -15.56 6.63 13.36
CA LYS A 70 -15.02 6.57 14.72
C LYS A 70 -14.01 5.42 14.84
N ALA A 71 -13.34 5.36 15.98
CA ALA A 71 -12.44 4.25 16.29
C ALA A 71 -13.16 2.90 16.10
N GLY A 72 -12.54 2.00 15.35
CA GLY A 72 -13.06 0.66 15.04
C GLY A 72 -14.18 0.60 13.99
N GLU A 73 -14.65 1.73 13.46
CA GLU A 73 -15.64 1.79 12.38
C GLU A 73 -14.98 1.87 10.99
N GLY A 74 -15.68 1.42 9.95
CA GLY A 74 -15.18 1.43 8.57
C GLY A 74 -14.07 0.40 8.31
N ILE A 75 -13.41 0.52 7.16
CA ILE A 75 -12.40 -0.46 6.71
C ILE A 75 -11.00 -0.04 7.18
N HIS A 76 -10.47 -0.74 8.18
CA HIS A 76 -9.05 -0.72 8.52
C HIS A 76 -8.26 -1.55 7.56
N ALA A 77 -7.25 -0.94 6.92
CA ALA A 77 -6.37 -1.62 5.99
C ALA A 77 -5.01 -0.94 5.92
N ALA A 78 -3.97 -1.74 5.78
CA ALA A 78 -2.73 -1.29 5.15
C ALA A 78 -2.97 -1.12 3.66
N THR A 79 -2.42 -0.10 3.01
CA THR A 79 -2.56 0.10 1.55
C THR A 79 -1.22 0.26 0.85
N MET A 80 -1.05 -0.48 -0.24
CA MET A 80 0.06 -0.32 -1.17
C MET A 80 -0.40 0.47 -2.39
N GLY A 81 0.39 1.44 -2.83
CA GLY A 81 0.02 2.24 -3.99
C GLY A 81 1.15 3.09 -4.55
N ILE A 82 0.83 3.77 -5.65
CA ILE A 82 1.77 4.62 -6.37
C ILE A 82 1.11 5.94 -6.75
N HIS A 83 1.89 7.03 -6.70
CA HIS A 83 1.45 8.34 -7.16
C HIS A 83 2.57 9.00 -7.96
N THR A 84 2.21 9.68 -9.05
CA THR A 84 3.15 10.39 -9.91
C THR A 84 2.71 11.84 -10.11
N ARG A 85 3.56 12.77 -9.68
CA ARG A 85 3.43 14.21 -9.95
C ARG A 85 4.82 14.86 -9.87
N HIS A 86 5.47 15.08 -11.01
CA HIS A 86 6.87 15.54 -11.15
C HIS A 86 7.94 14.60 -10.56
N GLY A 87 7.55 13.62 -9.76
CA GLY A 87 8.32 12.45 -9.36
C GLY A 87 7.34 11.31 -9.10
N THR A 88 7.85 10.11 -8.82
CA THR A 88 7.04 8.93 -8.50
C THR A 88 7.30 8.49 -7.07
N VAL A 89 6.21 8.30 -6.31
CA VAL A 89 6.22 7.78 -4.95
C VAL A 89 5.53 6.42 -4.95
N PHE A 90 6.21 5.40 -4.44
CA PHE A 90 5.61 4.10 -4.11
C PHE A 90 5.53 3.98 -2.59
N THR A 91 4.40 3.51 -2.07
CA THR A 91 4.23 3.15 -0.66
C THR A 91 3.80 1.70 -0.54
N ALA A 92 4.42 0.97 0.39
CA ALA A 92 4.07 -0.41 0.74
C ALA A 92 3.00 -0.49 1.84
N GLY A 93 2.80 0.58 2.61
CA GLY A 93 1.80 0.65 3.68
C GLY A 93 2.10 -0.21 4.91
N THR A 94 3.34 -0.68 5.10
CA THR A 94 3.73 -1.49 6.27
C THR A 94 5.21 -1.36 6.59
N THR A 95 5.54 -1.46 7.88
CA THR A 95 6.92 -1.49 8.38
C THR A 95 7.63 -2.80 8.11
N ASP A 96 6.90 -3.91 7.95
CA ASP A 96 7.49 -5.26 7.89
C ASP A 96 7.98 -5.64 6.49
N TRP A 97 7.71 -4.81 5.48
CA TRP A 97 8.06 -5.08 4.08
C TRP A 97 9.51 -5.55 3.91
N ALA A 98 10.47 -4.82 4.49
CA ALA A 98 11.89 -5.13 4.38
C ALA A 98 12.27 -6.46 5.06
N GLN A 99 11.57 -6.85 6.13
CA GLN A 99 11.82 -8.11 6.84
C GLN A 99 11.41 -9.33 6.02
N THR A 100 10.42 -9.15 5.13
CA THR A 100 9.90 -10.22 4.27
C THR A 100 10.66 -10.40 2.95
N LEU A 101 11.64 -9.54 2.66
CA LEU A 101 12.52 -9.72 1.50
C LEU A 101 13.27 -11.06 1.60
N GLY A 102 13.28 -11.83 0.52
CA GLY A 102 13.80 -13.19 0.47
C GLY A 102 12.87 -14.27 1.04
N GLN A 103 11.74 -13.90 1.66
CA GLN A 103 10.73 -14.84 2.15
C GLN A 103 9.56 -15.00 1.16
N ASP A 104 9.15 -13.90 0.49
CA ASP A 104 8.11 -13.94 -0.54
C ASP A 104 8.64 -13.39 -1.88
N ALA A 105 8.68 -14.26 -2.89
CA ALA A 105 9.16 -13.92 -4.24
C ALA A 105 8.36 -12.78 -4.90
N ARG A 106 7.11 -12.53 -4.49
CA ARG A 106 6.28 -11.43 -5.00
C ARG A 106 6.73 -10.10 -4.42
N VAL A 107 7.00 -10.03 -3.12
CA VAL A 107 7.55 -8.85 -2.45
C VAL A 107 8.90 -8.48 -3.05
N ASP A 108 9.76 -9.48 -3.25
CA ASP A 108 11.04 -9.34 -3.94
C ASP A 108 10.89 -8.75 -5.34
N ARG A 109 9.93 -9.29 -6.12
CA ARG A 109 9.70 -8.85 -7.50
C ARG A 109 9.16 -7.42 -7.54
N ILE A 110 8.21 -7.08 -6.67
CA ILE A 110 7.67 -5.72 -6.57
C ILE A 110 8.80 -4.75 -6.22
N THR A 111 9.61 -5.06 -5.21
CA THR A 111 10.73 -4.21 -4.78
C THR A 111 11.74 -3.98 -5.90
N ARG A 112 12.16 -5.05 -6.58
CA ARG A 112 13.08 -4.96 -7.73
C ARG A 112 12.50 -4.10 -8.86
N ASN A 113 11.22 -4.27 -9.18
CA ASN A 113 10.56 -3.50 -10.24
C ASN A 113 10.50 -2.00 -9.88
N VAL A 114 10.13 -1.67 -8.64
CA VAL A 114 10.07 -0.28 -8.16
C VAL A 114 11.44 0.36 -8.21
N VAL A 115 12.47 -0.28 -7.64
CA VAL A 115 13.83 0.24 -7.64
C VAL A 115 14.35 0.43 -9.06
N ALA A 116 14.23 -0.58 -9.93
CA ALA A 116 14.68 -0.48 -11.32
C ALA A 116 13.99 0.66 -12.08
N GLN A 117 12.69 0.83 -11.88
CA GLN A 117 11.93 1.93 -12.51
C GLN A 117 12.39 3.29 -12.00
N LEU A 118 12.57 3.46 -10.69
CA LEU A 118 12.98 4.74 -10.11
C LEU A 118 14.44 5.09 -10.44
N SER A 119 15.33 4.10 -10.51
CA SER A 119 16.73 4.31 -10.91
C SER A 119 16.88 4.70 -12.38
N SER A 120 16.03 4.19 -13.28
CA SER A 120 16.10 4.54 -14.71
C SER A 120 15.61 5.95 -15.03
N HIS A 121 14.76 6.52 -14.16
CA HIS A 121 14.25 7.89 -14.32
C HIS A 121 15.26 8.97 -13.89
N SER A 122 16.39 8.58 -13.28
CA SER A 122 17.44 9.51 -12.84
C SER A 122 18.40 9.94 -13.96
N THR A 123 18.31 9.35 -15.16
CA THR A 123 19.10 9.77 -16.34
C THR A 123 18.27 10.66 -17.26
N ARG A 124 18.18 11.96 -16.91
CA ARG A 124 17.91 12.99 -17.93
C ARG A 124 19.27 13.53 -18.40
N PRO A 125 19.64 13.44 -19.69
CA PRO A 125 20.78 14.19 -20.17
C PRO A 125 20.50 15.68 -19.96
N ALA A 126 21.47 16.40 -19.41
CA ALA A 126 21.46 17.85 -19.41
C ALA A 126 21.37 18.29 -20.89
N ASN A 127 20.30 19.00 -21.24
CA ASN A 127 20.18 19.58 -22.57
C ASN A 127 21.34 20.56 -22.78
N ARG A 128 22.05 20.33 -23.89
CA ARG A 128 22.94 21.27 -24.56
C ARG A 128 22.14 22.47 -25.10
#